data_AF-A0A535T8Y8-F1
#
_entry.id   AF-A0A535T8Y8-F1
#
_cell.length_a   1.000
_cell.length_b   1.000
_cell.length_c   1.000
_cell.angle_alpha   90.00
_cell.angle_beta   90.00
_cell.angle_gamma   90.00
#
_symmetry.space_group_name_H-M   'P 1'
#
loop_
_entity.id
_entity.type
_entity.pdbx_description
1 polymer ?
#
loop_
_entity_poly.entity_id
_entity_poly.type
_entity_poly.pdbx_seq_one_letter_code
_entity_poly.pdbx_strand_id
1 'polypeptide(L)'
;MADPDAFRALALSAGFAVAHVEVIEEKVRWESAEQLVGLCMSWWDLAARVERLAPDRRQAFMDDAIASLRRDHPGSIETIGRNHVLFATV
;
A
#
# COMPACT_ATOMS: atom_id res chain seq x y z
N MET A 1 7.13 0.65 11.30
CA MET A 1 7.12 1.84 10.42
C MET A 1 8.47 1.87 9.71
N ALA A 2 8.51 2.15 8.41
CA ALA A 2 9.79 2.22 7.67
C ALA A 2 10.59 3.44 8.16
N ASP A 3 11.90 3.26 8.37
CA ASP A 3 12.80 4.28 8.92
C ASP A 3 13.65 4.90 7.79
N PRO A 4 13.47 6.19 7.44
CA PRO A 4 14.20 6.83 6.36
C PRO A 4 15.72 6.85 6.60
N ASP A 5 16.17 6.90 7.85
CA ASP A 5 17.60 6.88 8.17
C ASP A 5 18.21 5.50 7.91
N ALA A 6 17.46 4.43 8.19
CA ALA A 6 17.87 3.07 7.85
C ALA A 6 17.98 2.88 6.32
N PHE A 7 17.03 3.40 5.54
CA PHE A 7 17.10 3.36 4.07
C PHE A 7 18.32 4.11 3.53
N ARG A 8 18.59 5.31 4.05
CA ARG A 8 19.77 6.09 3.69
C ARG A 8 21.07 5.35 4.01
N ALA A 9 21.17 4.77 5.22
CA ALA A 9 22.36 4.01 5.63
C ALA A 9 22.61 2.80 4.72
N LEU A 10 21.55 2.08 4.34
CA LEU A 10 21.64 0.96 3.40
C LEU A 10 22.14 1.42 2.02
N ALA A 11 21.65 2.54 1.49
CA ALA A 11 22.11 3.08 0.21
C ALA A 11 23.61 3.42 0.24
N LEU A 12 24.10 4.09 1.31
CA LEU A 12 25.53 4.37 1.46
C LEU A 12 26.35 3.07 1.55
N SER A 13 25.87 2.07 2.29
CA SER A 13 26.54 0.77 2.39
C SER A 13 26.57 0.00 1.07
N ALA A 14 25.62 0.25 0.18
CA ALA A 14 25.54 -0.34 -1.15
C ALA A 14 26.51 0.33 -2.17
N GLY A 15 27.24 1.37 -1.75
CA GLY A 15 28.28 2.01 -2.56
C GLY A 15 27.88 3.34 -3.22
N PHE A 16 26.69 3.88 -2.92
CA PHE A 16 26.35 5.23 -3.35
C PHE A 16 27.18 6.26 -2.56
N ALA A 17 27.73 7.26 -3.26
CA ALA A 17 28.53 8.32 -2.64
C ALA A 17 27.67 9.29 -1.82
N VAL A 18 26.45 9.55 -2.28
CA VAL A 18 25.47 10.41 -1.61
C VAL A 18 24.12 9.69 -1.58
N ALA A 19 23.43 9.78 -0.45
CA ALA A 19 22.07 9.28 -0.29
C ALA A 19 21.24 10.22 0.59
N HIS A 20 20.03 10.53 0.12
CA HIS A 20 19.02 11.32 0.81
C HIS A 20 17.66 10.63 0.64
N VAL A 21 16.90 10.52 1.73
CA VAL A 21 15.54 9.96 1.70
C VAL A 21 14.57 11.04 2.11
N GLU A 22 13.61 11.33 1.25
CA GLU A 22 12.48 12.21 1.53
C GLU A 22 11.24 11.38 1.82
N VAL A 23 10.46 11.78 2.84
CA VAL A 23 9.17 11.16 3.14
C VAL A 23 8.05 12.11 2.71
N ILE A 24 7.27 11.67 1.73
CA ILE A 24 6.17 12.44 1.17
C ILE A 24 4.87 11.85 1.69
N GLU A 25 4.12 12.62 2.48
CA GLU A 25 2.76 12.27 2.85
C GLU A 25 1.80 12.68 1.73
N GLU A 26 0.97 11.73 1.30
CA GLU A 26 0.01 11.93 0.23
C GLU A 26 -1.40 11.61 0.72
N LYS A 27 -2.33 12.53 0.48
CA LYS A 27 -3.76 12.24 0.66
C LYS A 27 -4.24 11.44 -0.54
N VAL A 28 -4.59 10.19 -0.30
CA VAL A 28 -5.17 9.33 -1.32
C VAL A 28 -6.68 9.28 -1.11
N ARG A 29 -7.41 9.67 -2.15
CA ARG A 29 -8.87 9.63 -2.18
C ARG A 29 -9.32 8.44 -3.00
N TRP A 30 -10.20 7.64 -2.41
CA TRP A 30 -10.86 6.51 -3.03
C TRP A 30 -12.31 6.89 -3.26
N GLU A 31 -12.83 6.59 -4.46
CA GLU A 31 -14.19 6.92 -4.86
C GLU A 31 -15.23 6.08 -4.09
N SER A 32 -14.86 4.84 -3.74
CA SER A 32 -15.71 3.91 -2.99
C SER A 32 -14.89 2.81 -2.31
N ALA A 33 -15.53 2.06 -1.40
CA ALA A 33 -14.97 0.86 -0.81
C ALA A 33 -14.62 -0.20 -1.88
N GLU A 34 -15.45 -0.33 -2.91
CA GLU A 34 -15.23 -1.26 -4.02
C GLU A 34 -13.96 -0.93 -4.80
N GLN A 35 -13.73 0.36 -5.08
CA GLN A 35 -12.51 0.79 -5.75
C GLN A 35 -11.28 0.47 -4.90
N LEU A 36 -11.30 0.84 -3.62
CA LEU A 36 -10.20 0.55 -2.68
C LEU A 36 -9.91 -0.95 -2.62
N VAL A 37 -10.93 -1.77 -2.33
CA VAL A 37 -10.77 -3.23 -2.19
C VAL A 37 -10.27 -3.83 -3.50
N GLY A 38 -10.85 -3.44 -4.64
CA GLY A 38 -10.43 -3.93 -5.95
C GLY A 38 -8.94 -3.69 -6.22
N LEU A 39 -8.43 -2.52 -5.88
CA LEU A 39 -7.00 -2.20 -6.02
C LEU A 39 -6.14 -3.01 -5.03
N CYS A 40 -6.61 -3.17 -3.78
CA CYS A 40 -5.94 -3.98 -2.77
C CYS A 40 -5.90 -5.49 -3.09
N MET A 41 -6.86 -6.02 -3.85
CA MET A 41 -6.90 -7.46 -4.17
C MET A 41 -5.62 -7.92 -4.88
N SER A 42 -5.07 -7.12 -5.80
CA SER A 42 -3.80 -7.45 -6.48
C SER A 42 -2.63 -7.61 -5.51
N TRP A 43 -2.58 -6.75 -4.49
CA TRP A 43 -1.58 -6.82 -3.44
C TRP A 43 -1.81 -8.03 -2.52
N TRP A 44 -3.05 -8.32 -2.15
CA TRP A 44 -3.38 -9.46 -1.28
C TRP A 44 -3.22 -10.80 -1.98
N ASP A 45 -3.43 -10.88 -3.29
CA ASP A 45 -3.04 -12.04 -4.08
C ASP A 45 -1.53 -12.29 -3.85
N LEU A 46 -0.67 -11.29 -4.05
CA LEU A 46 0.77 -11.47 -3.82
C LEU A 46 1.12 -11.79 -2.35
N ALA A 47 0.68 -10.96 -1.41
CA ALA A 47 1.14 -10.95 -0.03
C ALA A 47 0.51 -12.04 0.84
N ALA A 48 -0.77 -12.33 0.62
CA ALA A 48 -1.56 -13.27 1.43
C ALA A 48 -2.01 -14.51 0.65
N ARG A 49 -1.63 -14.62 -0.63
CA ARG A 49 -1.96 -15.76 -1.50
C ARG A 49 -3.46 -15.95 -1.71
N VAL A 50 -4.22 -14.85 -1.74
CA VAL A 50 -5.68 -14.86 -1.90
C VAL A 50 -6.12 -15.47 -3.24
N GLU A 51 -5.28 -15.39 -4.28
CA GLU A 51 -5.47 -16.04 -5.57
C GLU A 51 -5.50 -17.56 -5.50
N ARG A 52 -5.00 -18.16 -4.40
CA ARG A 52 -5.05 -19.61 -4.18
C ARG A 52 -6.36 -20.09 -3.57
N LEU A 53 -7.22 -19.18 -3.13
CA LEU A 53 -8.54 -19.55 -2.66
C LEU A 53 -9.39 -20.06 -3.82
N ALA A 54 -10.33 -20.94 -3.52
CA ALA A 54 -11.38 -21.29 -4.47
C ALA A 54 -12.13 -20.01 -4.91
N PRO A 55 -12.60 -19.91 -6.17
CA PRO A 55 -13.17 -18.67 -6.70
C PRO A 55 -14.32 -18.09 -5.87
N ASP A 56 -15.19 -18.95 -5.34
CA ASP A 56 -16.28 -18.61 -4.44
C ASP A 56 -15.78 -18.00 -3.13
N ARG A 57 -14.73 -18.58 -2.54
CA ARG A 57 -14.10 -18.07 -1.31
C ARG A 57 -13.35 -16.77 -1.54
N ARG A 58 -12.71 -16.61 -2.70
CA ARG A 58 -12.06 -15.35 -3.07
C ARG A 58 -13.08 -14.23 -3.23
N GLN A 59 -14.22 -14.53 -3.88
CA GLN A 59 -15.30 -13.56 -4.02
C GLN A 59 -15.90 -13.21 -2.65
N ALA A 60 -16.19 -14.19 -1.80
CA ALA A 60 -16.71 -13.96 -0.46
C ALA A 60 -15.76 -13.10 0.40
N PHE A 61 -14.44 -13.31 0.28
CA PHE A 61 -13.44 -12.46 0.93
C PHE A 61 -13.52 -11.00 0.46
N MET A 62 -13.63 -10.78 -0.86
CA MET A 62 -13.77 -9.44 -1.43
C MET A 62 -15.06 -8.77 -0.97
N ASP A 63 -16.18 -9.50 -0.99
CA ASP A 63 -17.49 -8.98 -0.59
C ASP A 63 -17.52 -8.60 0.90
N ASP A 64 -16.90 -9.41 1.77
CA ASP A 64 -16.81 -9.12 3.20
C ASP A 64 -15.93 -7.89 3.49
N ALA A 65 -14.81 -7.75 2.77
CA ALA A 65 -13.96 -6.56 2.88
C ALA A 65 -14.70 -5.28 2.45
N ILE A 66 -15.44 -5.33 1.33
CA ILE A 66 -16.27 -4.22 0.85
C ILE A 66 -17.36 -3.88 1.85
N ALA A 67 -18.11 -4.88 2.30
CA ALA A 67 -19.19 -4.70 3.26
C ALA A 67 -18.67 -4.09 4.57
N SER A 68 -17.47 -4.50 4.99
CA SER A 68 -16.84 -3.96 6.20
C SER A 68 -16.45 -2.50 6.06
N LEU A 69 -15.84 -2.10 4.95
CA LEU A 69 -15.49 -0.70 4.72
C LEU A 69 -16.70 0.19 4.52
N ARG A 70 -17.74 -0.27 3.82
CA ARG A 70 -18.96 0.51 3.57
C ARG A 70 -19.70 0.89 4.85
N ARG A 71 -19.61 0.09 5.92
CA ARG A 71 -20.26 0.40 7.20
C ARG A 71 -19.75 1.71 7.79
N ASP A 72 -18.44 1.91 7.73
CA ASP A 72 -17.78 3.09 8.29
C ASP A 72 -17.59 4.21 7.25
N HIS A 73 -17.63 3.84 5.96
CA HIS A 73 -17.39 4.74 4.84
C HIS A 73 -18.39 4.48 3.69
N PRO A 74 -19.63 5.01 3.77
CA PRO A 74 -20.66 4.80 2.74
C PRO A 74 -20.41 5.55 1.42
N GLY A 75 -19.34 6.35 1.33
CA GLY A 75 -18.99 7.15 0.15
C GLY A 75 -17.48 7.15 -0.08
N SER A 76 -16.92 8.30 -0.47
CA SER A 76 -15.48 8.41 -0.70
C SER A 76 -14.68 8.21 0.60
N ILE A 77 -13.57 7.51 0.49
CA ILE A 77 -12.63 7.25 1.60
C ILE A 77 -11.40 8.12 1.39
N GLU A 78 -10.88 8.73 2.45
CA GLU A 78 -9.58 9.42 2.44
C GLU A 78 -8.60 8.67 3.34
N THR A 79 -7.41 8.42 2.81
CA THR A 79 -6.30 7.79 3.55
C THR A 79 -5.02 8.60 3.38
N ILE A 80 -4.06 8.42 4.28
CA ILE A 80 -2.73 9.03 4.16
C ILE A 80 -1.74 7.95 3.74
N GLY A 81 -1.23 8.07 2.51
CA GLY A 81 -0.07 7.33 2.04
C GLY A 81 1.22 7.99 2.51
N ARG A 82 2.28 7.21 2.70
CA ARG A 82 3.64 7.72 2.93
C ARG A 82 4.60 7.09 1.95
N ASN A 83 5.08 7.88 1.01
CA ASN A 83 6.05 7.47 0.02
C ASN A 83 7.46 7.85 0.50
N HIS A 84 8.39 6.88 0.48
CA HIS A 84 9.80 7.14 0.77
C HIS A 84 10.55 7.22 -0.56
N VAL A 85 11.15 8.37 -0.85
CA VAL A 85 11.84 8.64 -2.11
C VAL A 85 13.34 8.74 -1.84
N LEU A 86 14.12 7.80 -2.40
CA LEU A 86 15.58 7.80 -2.30
C LEU A 86 16.18 8.57 -3.48
N PHE A 87 16.93 9.62 -3.18
CA PHE A 87 17.83 10.29 -4.10
C PHE A 87 19.26 9.83 -3.81
N ALA A 88 19.92 9.21 -4.78
CA ALA A 88 21.29 8.72 -4.62
C ALA A 88 22.13 8.94 -5.88
N THR A 89 23.43 9.20 -5.70
CA THR A 89 24.39 9.37 -6.79
C THR A 89 25.60 8.46 -6.57
N VAL A 90 26.18 8.00 -7.67
CA VAL A 90 27.45 7.26 -7.69
C VAL A 90 28.64 8.20 -7.65
#